data_AF-A0AB36GMS9-F1
#
_entry.id   AF-A0AB36GMS9-F1
#
_cell.length_a   1.000
_cell.length_b   1.000
_cell.length_c   1.000
_cell.angle_alpha   90.00
_cell.angle_beta   90.00
_cell.angle_gamma   90.00
#
_symmetry.space_group_name_H-M   'P 1'
#
loop_
_entity.id
_entity.type
_entity.pdbx_description
1 polymer ?
#
loop_
_entity_poly.entity_id
_entity_poly.type
_entity_poly.pdbx_seq_one_letter_code
_entity_poly.pdbx_strand_id
1 'polypeptide(L)'
;MSQHGHLFAYLTQAKEGQRLERTTNSLEGGVNSQIKKLMHAHRGLRDEQQRIACDWWLYLHTQLPDDPVEIARQQNWGQDALAKAQTLADQETQATSGHEDGRPATYDSAIDTAYNHSMGIRKGHIR
;
A
#
# COMPACT_ATOMS: atom_id res chain seq x y z
N MET A 1 -17.01 -2.10 30.97
CA MET A 1 -18.45 -1.89 30.74
C MET A 1 -18.60 -0.90 29.59
N SER A 2 -19.15 -1.34 28.46
CA SER A 2 -19.39 -0.52 27.26
C SER A 2 -20.54 0.44 27.54
N GLN A 3 -20.31 1.76 27.38
CA GLN A 3 -21.31 2.75 27.82
C GLN A 3 -22.44 3.00 26.80
N HIS A 4 -22.37 2.49 25.56
CA HIS A 4 -23.32 2.91 24.51
C HIS A 4 -23.78 1.83 23.52
N GLY A 5 -23.70 0.54 23.88
CA GLY A 5 -24.40 -0.53 23.11
C GLY A 5 -23.95 -0.76 21.65
N HIS A 6 -22.86 -0.13 21.21
CA HIS A 6 -22.28 -0.34 19.87
C HIS A 6 -20.96 -1.11 19.98
N LEU A 7 -20.81 -2.15 19.15
CA LEU A 7 -19.61 -2.98 19.06
C LEU A 7 -18.46 -2.29 18.28
N PHE A 8 -18.79 -1.28 17.47
CA PHE A 8 -17.85 -0.50 16.67
C PHE A 8 -17.99 0.98 16.98
N ALA A 9 -16.86 1.65 17.26
CA ALA A 9 -16.79 3.10 17.37
C ALA A 9 -16.43 3.67 15.99
N TYR A 10 -17.37 4.37 15.36
CA TYR A 10 -17.06 5.16 14.17
C TYR A 10 -16.30 6.41 14.60
N LEU A 11 -15.25 6.79 13.86
CA LEU A 11 -14.58 8.08 14.06
C LEU A 11 -15.59 9.19 13.81
N THR A 12 -16.08 9.81 14.88
CA THR A 12 -16.79 11.08 14.81
C THR A 12 -15.84 12.12 14.24
N GLN A 13 -16.36 13.06 13.44
CA GLN A 13 -15.58 14.14 12.82
C GLN A 13 -14.56 14.73 13.79
N ALA A 14 -13.33 14.96 13.29
CA ALA A 14 -12.26 15.56 14.04
C ALA A 14 -12.76 16.83 14.75
N LYS A 15 -12.40 17.01 16.03
CA LYS A 15 -12.76 18.22 16.77
C LYS A 15 -12.19 19.45 16.05
N GLU A 16 -12.88 20.59 16.10
CA GLU A 16 -12.34 21.85 15.57
C GLU A 16 -10.92 22.10 16.12
N GLY A 17 -9.94 22.20 15.22
CA GLY A 17 -8.52 22.36 15.56
C GLY A 17 -7.70 21.05 15.60
N GLN A 18 -8.32 19.88 15.45
CA GLN A 18 -7.60 18.61 15.39
C GLN A 18 -7.01 18.40 13.98
N ARG A 19 -5.71 18.66 13.85
CA ARG A 19 -4.98 18.41 12.60
C ARG A 19 -4.80 16.90 12.41
N LEU A 20 -5.69 16.32 11.61
CA LEU A 20 -5.52 14.96 11.09
C LEU A 20 -4.50 15.04 9.95
N GLU A 21 -3.38 14.34 10.11
CA GLU A 21 -2.36 14.29 9.06
C GLU A 21 -2.96 13.62 7.80
N ARG A 22 -2.87 14.33 6.68
CA ARG A 22 -3.47 13.96 5.38
C ARG A 22 -2.88 12.67 4.80
N THR A 23 -1.71 12.28 5.28
CA THR A 23 -1.01 11.07 4.86
C THR A 23 -0.58 10.25 6.07
N THR A 24 -0.47 8.95 5.87
CA THR A 24 0.08 7.97 6.80
C THR A 24 1.57 8.18 7.12
N ASN A 25 2.18 9.33 6.80
CA ASN A 25 3.59 9.61 7.07
C ASN A 25 3.96 9.65 8.56
N SER A 26 3.00 9.87 9.47
CA SER A 26 3.25 9.64 10.90
C SER A 26 3.45 8.15 11.25
N LEU A 27 3.08 7.22 10.35
CA LEU A 27 3.38 5.78 10.46
C LEU A 27 4.72 5.40 9.81
N GLU A 28 5.34 6.25 8.99
CA GLU A 28 6.68 5.99 8.42
C GLU A 28 7.79 6.04 9.46
N GLY A 29 7.56 6.73 10.59
CA GLY A 29 8.37 6.64 11.81
C GLY A 29 7.76 5.75 12.90
N GLY A 30 6.53 5.27 12.69
CA GLY A 30 5.78 4.44 13.64
C GLY A 30 5.98 2.95 13.43
N VAL A 31 4.90 2.19 13.48
CA VAL A 31 4.88 0.72 13.34
C VAL A 31 5.54 0.23 12.05
N ASN A 32 5.25 0.85 10.90
CA ASN A 32 5.82 0.45 9.62
C ASN A 32 7.34 0.65 9.55
N SER A 33 7.88 1.62 10.27
CA SER A 33 9.33 1.84 10.35
C SER A 33 10.06 0.64 10.97
N GLN A 34 9.45 0.03 12.00
CA GLN A 34 10.03 -1.07 12.74
C GLN A 34 9.92 -2.37 11.93
N ILE A 35 8.78 -2.59 11.26
CA ILE A 35 8.60 -3.71 10.33
C ILE A 35 9.57 -3.62 9.16
N LYS A 36 9.71 -2.44 8.55
CA LYS A 36 10.71 -2.22 7.48
C LYS A 36 12.13 -2.53 7.98
N LYS A 37 12.51 -2.07 9.18
CA LYS A 37 13.81 -2.40 9.79
C LYS A 37 13.99 -3.89 10.02
N LEU A 38 12.96 -4.58 10.52
CA LEU A 38 12.95 -6.04 10.71
C LEU A 38 13.22 -6.75 9.38
N MET A 39 12.48 -6.40 8.33
CA MET A 39 12.67 -6.97 6.98
C MET A 39 14.05 -6.67 6.42
N HIS A 40 14.56 -5.45 6.59
CA HIS A 40 15.91 -5.08 6.14
C HIS A 40 17.00 -5.88 6.85
N ALA A 41 16.89 -6.05 8.18
CA ALA A 41 17.82 -6.86 8.96
C ALA A 41 17.81 -8.33 8.53
N HIS A 42 16.66 -8.83 8.06
CA HIS A 42 16.45 -10.22 7.68
C HIS A 42 16.25 -10.43 6.17
N ARG A 43 16.80 -9.55 5.31
CA ARG A 43 16.62 -9.61 3.84
C ARG A 43 17.06 -10.91 3.16
N GLY A 44 17.80 -11.77 3.87
CA GLY A 44 18.23 -13.09 3.39
C GLY A 44 17.23 -14.21 3.65
N LEU A 45 16.13 -13.94 4.35
CA LEU A 45 15.02 -14.88 4.51
C LEU A 45 14.19 -14.94 3.22
N ARG A 46 13.61 -16.12 2.96
CA ARG A 46 12.60 -16.27 1.90
C ARG A 46 11.37 -15.41 2.21
N ASP A 47 10.62 -15.02 1.18
CA ASP A 47 9.47 -14.12 1.32
C ASP A 47 8.45 -14.63 2.35
N GLU A 48 8.16 -15.93 2.34
CA GLU A 48 7.29 -16.57 3.34
C GLU A 48 7.83 -16.40 4.76
N GLN A 49 9.14 -16.54 4.96
CA GLN A 49 9.78 -16.42 6.27
C GLN A 49 9.85 -14.97 6.74
N GLN A 50 10.07 -14.01 5.82
CA GLN A 50 9.99 -12.59 6.13
C GLN A 50 8.58 -12.21 6.56
N ARG A 51 7.58 -12.74 5.87
CA ARG A 51 6.17 -12.51 6.21
C ARG A 51 5.81 -13.08 7.57
N ILE A 52 6.20 -14.32 7.87
CA ILE A 52 6.01 -14.92 9.20
C ILE A 52 6.68 -14.07 10.29
N ALA A 53 7.88 -13.54 10.03
CA ALA A 53 8.56 -12.65 10.98
C ALA A 53 7.77 -11.34 11.22
N CYS A 54 7.20 -10.75 10.17
CA CYS A 54 6.31 -9.60 10.27
C CYS A 54 5.04 -9.92 11.06
N ASP A 55 4.40 -11.06 10.78
CA ASP A 55 3.20 -11.52 11.49
C ASP A 55 3.48 -11.73 12.99
N TRP A 56 4.63 -12.34 13.32
CA TRP A 56 5.08 -12.47 14.71
C TRP A 56 5.35 -11.13 15.39
N TRP A 57 5.98 -10.19 14.68
CA TRP A 57 6.22 -8.86 15.21
C TRP A 57 4.89 -8.14 15.50
N LEU A 58 3.92 -8.22 14.59
CA LEU A 58 2.58 -7.66 14.78
C LEU A 58 1.84 -8.32 15.94
N TYR A 59 1.95 -9.64 16.08
CA TYR A 59 1.38 -10.38 17.21
C TYR A 59 1.88 -9.83 18.56
N LEU A 60 3.20 -9.66 18.70
CA LEU A 60 3.82 -9.17 19.95
C LEU A 60 3.43 -7.73 20.31
N HIS A 61 3.03 -6.93 19.32
CA HIS A 61 2.68 -5.52 19.50
C HIS A 61 1.17 -5.27 19.52
N THR A 62 0.36 -6.33 19.44
CA THR A 62 -1.10 -6.26 19.63
C THR A 62 -1.42 -6.29 21.12
N GLN A 63 -2.28 -5.39 21.60
CA GLN A 63 -2.76 -5.44 22.99
C GLN A 63 -3.85 -6.51 23.08
N LEU A 64 -3.54 -7.64 23.72
CA LEU A 64 -4.41 -8.82 23.87
C LEU A 64 -4.65 -9.60 22.56
N PRO A 65 -3.61 -10.22 21.99
CA PRO A 65 -3.82 -11.13 20.87
C PRO A 65 -4.45 -12.45 21.35
N ASP A 66 -5.29 -13.06 20.51
CA ASP A 66 -5.75 -14.44 20.70
C ASP A 66 -4.59 -15.45 20.60
N ASP A 67 -4.86 -16.74 20.80
CA ASP A 67 -3.86 -17.79 20.60
C ASP A 67 -3.29 -17.73 19.16
N PRO A 68 -1.96 -17.58 18.99
CA PRO A 68 -1.34 -17.47 17.68
C PRO A 68 -1.65 -18.68 16.78
N VAL A 69 -1.87 -19.87 17.35
CA VAL A 69 -2.24 -21.06 16.57
C VAL A 69 -3.66 -20.94 16.01
N GLU A 70 -4.59 -20.41 16.79
CA GLU A 70 -5.97 -20.18 16.35
C GLU A 70 -6.04 -19.08 15.29
N ILE A 71 -5.29 -17.98 15.46
CA ILE A 71 -5.18 -16.91 14.46
C ILE A 71 -4.60 -17.47 13.15
N ALA A 72 -3.51 -18.21 13.23
CA ALA A 72 -2.89 -18.82 12.05
C ALA A 72 -3.86 -19.76 11.35
N ARG A 73 -4.57 -20.62 12.09
CA ARG A 73 -5.58 -21.53 11.52
C ARG A 73 -6.71 -20.78 10.82
N GLN A 74 -7.24 -19.72 11.43
CA GLN A 74 -8.30 -18.88 10.84
C GLN A 74 -7.86 -18.19 9.55
N GLN A 75 -6.58 -17.83 9.44
CA GLN A 75 -6.01 -17.25 8.23
C GLN A 75 -5.44 -18.29 7.25
N ASN A 76 -5.81 -19.56 7.41
CA ASN A 76 -5.30 -20.67 6.61
C ASN A 76 -3.77 -20.69 6.53
N TRP A 77 -3.11 -20.55 7.69
CA TRP A 77 -1.66 -20.45 7.85
C TRP A 77 -1.02 -19.36 6.99
N GLY A 78 -1.75 -18.26 6.80
CA GLY A 78 -1.32 -17.12 5.99
C GLY A 78 -1.57 -17.28 4.48
N GLN A 79 -2.10 -18.40 3.99
CA GLN A 79 -2.35 -18.57 2.56
C GLN A 79 -3.35 -17.55 2.01
N ASP A 80 -4.37 -17.18 2.80
CA ASP A 80 -5.40 -16.24 2.36
C ASP A 80 -4.83 -14.84 2.12
N ALA A 81 -3.93 -14.37 3.02
CA ALA A 81 -3.28 -13.09 2.84
C ALA A 81 -2.14 -13.14 1.79
N LEU A 82 -1.58 -14.32 1.50
CA LEU A 82 -0.67 -14.50 0.35
C LEU A 82 -1.43 -14.26 -0.96
N ALA A 83 -2.58 -14.92 -1.11
CA ALA A 83 -3.41 -14.82 -2.29
C ALA A 83 -3.87 -13.37 -2.52
N LYS A 84 -4.29 -12.67 -1.46
CA LYS A 84 -4.63 -11.24 -1.54
C LYS A 84 -3.46 -10.38 -2.01
N ALA A 85 -2.26 -10.61 -1.47
CA ALA A 85 -1.07 -9.86 -1.87
C ALA A 85 -0.72 -10.09 -3.34
N GLN A 86 -0.80 -11.33 -3.82
CA GLN A 86 -0.61 -11.66 -5.24
C GLN A 86 -1.64 -10.96 -6.12
N THR A 87 -2.93 -11.05 -5.78
CA THR A 87 -3.99 -10.38 -6.56
C THR A 87 -3.80 -8.86 -6.62
N LEU A 88 -3.33 -8.25 -5.53
CA LEU A 88 -3.08 -6.81 -5.48
C LEU A 88 -1.87 -6.44 -6.34
N ALA A 89 -0.77 -7.20 -6.26
CA ALA A 89 0.41 -7.00 -7.08
C ALA A 89 0.09 -7.16 -8.58
N ASP A 90 -0.75 -8.13 -8.94
CA ASP A 90 -1.21 -8.33 -10.32
C ASP A 90 -2.06 -7.14 -10.79
N GLN A 91 -2.98 -6.65 -9.95
CA GLN A 91 -3.79 -5.45 -10.24
C GLN A 91 -2.92 -4.20 -10.41
N GLU A 92 -1.92 -4.00 -9.54
CA GLU A 92 -0.97 -2.89 -9.64
C GLU A 92 -0.13 -2.98 -10.92
N THR A 93 0.31 -4.19 -11.27
CA THR A 93 1.05 -4.44 -12.51
C THR A 93 0.16 -4.14 -13.71
N GLN A 94 -1.09 -4.60 -13.74
CA GLN A 94 -2.04 -4.30 -14.81
C GLN A 94 -2.35 -2.79 -14.92
N ALA A 95 -2.50 -2.11 -13.79
CA ALA A 95 -2.73 -0.66 -13.75
C ALA A 95 -1.50 0.15 -14.20
N THR A 96 -0.29 -0.38 -14.00
CA THR A 96 0.97 0.30 -14.33
C THR A 96 1.50 -0.07 -15.71
N SER A 97 1.17 -1.25 -16.24
CA SER A 97 1.73 -1.81 -17.48
C SER A 97 0.72 -1.82 -18.64
N GLY A 98 -0.21 -0.86 -18.67
CA GLY A 98 -1.32 -0.82 -19.63
C GLY A 98 -0.94 -0.58 -21.10
N HIS A 99 0.33 -0.34 -21.43
CA HIS A 99 0.78 -0.10 -22.81
C HIS A 99 2.05 -0.89 -23.15
N GLU A 100 2.14 -1.37 -24.41
CA GLU A 100 3.31 -2.09 -24.96
C GLU A 100 4.62 -1.29 -24.90
N ASP A 101 4.53 0.05 -24.75
CA ASP A 101 5.66 0.97 -24.65
C ASP A 101 6.12 1.25 -23.19
N GLY A 102 5.49 0.60 -22.21
CA GLY A 102 5.85 0.67 -20.79
C GLY A 102 5.30 1.87 -20.01
N ARG A 103 4.32 2.60 -20.55
CA ARG A 103 3.70 3.73 -19.85
C ARG A 103 2.57 3.31 -18.89
N PRO A 104 2.35 4.06 -17.79
CA PRO A 104 1.22 3.81 -16.88
C PRO A 104 -0.13 3.96 -17.57
N ALA A 105 -1.08 3.06 -17.25
CA ALA A 105 -2.41 3.06 -17.87
C ALA A 105 -3.24 4.32 -17.56
N THR A 106 -2.82 5.11 -16.58
CA THR A 106 -3.55 6.27 -16.04
C THR A 106 -3.28 7.59 -16.76
N TYR A 107 -2.31 7.65 -17.69
CA TYR A 107 -2.01 8.89 -18.41
C TYR A 107 -2.80 8.97 -19.73
N ASP A 108 -3.44 10.13 -19.92
CA ASP A 108 -4.23 10.55 -21.07
C ASP A 108 -3.49 10.36 -22.41
N SER A 109 -4.15 9.68 -23.36
CA SER A 109 -3.69 9.40 -24.73
C SER A 109 -3.74 10.62 -25.66
N ALA A 110 -3.68 11.84 -25.11
CA ALA A 110 -3.76 13.10 -25.87
C ALA A 110 -2.57 13.35 -26.82
N ILE A 111 -1.53 12.51 -26.78
CA ILE A 111 -0.45 12.49 -27.76
C ILE A 111 -0.68 11.29 -28.67
N ASP A 112 -1.18 11.57 -29.88
CA ASP A 112 -1.35 10.58 -30.94
C ASP A 112 -0.01 9.86 -31.22
N THR A 113 -0.07 8.52 -31.28
CA THR A 113 1.06 7.66 -31.66
C THR A 113 1.45 7.78 -33.14
N ALA A 114 0.62 8.41 -33.97
CA ALA A 114 0.98 8.73 -35.33
C ALA A 114 2.11 9.77 -35.36
N TYR A 115 3.20 9.47 -36.07
CA TYR A 115 4.29 10.43 -36.32
C TYR A 115 3.74 11.68 -37.01
N ASN A 116 3.58 12.77 -36.27
CA ASN A 116 3.14 14.05 -36.79
C ASN A 116 4.35 14.96 -37.02
N HIS A 117 4.68 15.24 -38.28
CA HIS A 117 5.82 16.07 -38.68
C HIS A 117 5.60 17.58 -38.44
N SER A 118 4.64 17.99 -37.62
CA SER A 118 4.24 19.40 -37.45
C SER A 118 5.08 20.19 -36.44
N MET A 119 6.33 19.80 -36.19
CA MET A 119 7.35 20.69 -35.63
C MET A 119 7.84 21.70 -36.69
N GLY A 120 6.89 22.45 -37.26
CA GLY A 120 7.21 23.66 -38.02
C GLY A 120 7.64 24.74 -37.04
N ILE A 121 8.96 24.95 -36.92
CA ILE A 121 9.55 26.11 -36.25
C ILE A 121 8.87 27.37 -36.83
N ARG A 122 7.96 28.01 -36.08
CA ARG A 122 7.47 29.34 -36.45
C ARG A 122 8.60 30.34 -36.20
N LYS A 123 9.40 30.65 -37.23
CA LYS A 123 10.29 31.81 -37.17
C LYS A 123 9.43 33.07 -37.06
N GLY A 124 9.37 33.65 -35.86
CA GLY A 124 8.86 35.00 -35.68
C GLY A 124 9.74 35.99 -36.46
N HIS A 125 9.11 36.86 -37.25
CA HIS A 125 9.76 38.03 -37.83
C HIS A 125 9.87 39.12 -36.76
N ILE A 126 11.11 39.53 -36.47
CA ILE A 126 11.43 40.70 -35.66
C ILE A 126 11.24 41.94 -36.56
N ARG A 127 10.46 42.91 -36.10
CA ARG A 127 10.46 44.29 -36.61
C ARG A 127 11.18 45.18 -35.62
#